data_AF-A0AAJ4ZDS8-F1
#
_entry.id   AF-A0AAJ4ZDS8-F1
#
_cell.length_a   1.000
_cell.length_b   1.000
_cell.length_c   1.000
_cell.angle_alpha   90.00
_cell.angle_beta   90.00
_cell.angle_gamma   90.00
#
_symmetry.space_group_name_H-M   'P 1'
#
loop_
_entity.id
_entity.type
_entity.pdbx_description
1 polymer ?
#
loop_
_entity_poly.entity_id
_entity_poly.type
_entity_poly.pdbx_seq_one_letter_code
_entity_poly.pdbx_strand_id
1 'polypeptide(L)' 'MARIPLADRAALDPERRHAYDDEMARVGRVTNMKTTILRSLAAHRAYHGSYPIKAELIRLLGKRAFNVYAYAIS' A
#
# COMPACT_ATOMS: atom_id res chain seq x y z
N MET A 1 0.40 19.87 -11.32
CA MET A 1 0.25 18.69 -10.44
C MET A 1 1.29 18.77 -9.34
N ALA A 2 0.90 18.56 -8.07
CA ALA A 2 1.85 18.56 -6.96
C ALA A 2 2.72 17.29 -7.00
N ARG A 3 4.05 17.45 -6.90
CA ARG A 3 4.99 16.33 -6.81
C ARG A 3 5.28 16.05 -5.34
N ILE A 4 4.79 14.92 -4.83
CA ILE A 4 5.07 14.49 -3.47
C ILE A 4 6.39 13.70 -3.47
N PRO A 5 7.43 14.13 -2.73
CA PRO A 5 8.70 13.42 -2.67
C PRO A 5 8.55 12.09 -1.92
N LEU A 6 9.48 11.16 -2.18
CA LEU A 6 9.61 9.93 -1.40
C LEU A 6 9.89 10.29 0.07
N ALA A 7 9.35 9.53 1.02
CA ALA A 7 9.77 9.63 2.40
C ALA A 7 11.20 9.09 2.57
N ASP A 8 12.04 9.84 3.29
CA ASP A 8 13.33 9.34 3.74
C ASP A 8 13.13 8.51 5.01
N ARG A 9 13.56 7.25 4.99
CA ARG A 9 13.48 6.33 6.13
C ARG A 9 14.15 6.91 7.37
N ALA A 10 15.27 7.62 7.23
CA ALA A 10 15.99 8.20 8.37
C ALA A 10 15.20 9.32 9.07
N ALA A 11 14.31 9.99 8.32
CA ALA A 11 13.47 11.08 8.81
C ALA A 11 12.05 10.63 9.23
N LEU A 12 11.73 9.34 9.14
CA LEU A 12 10.44 8.81 9.57
C LEU A 12 10.32 8.79 11.10
N ASP A 13 9.14 9.12 11.60
CA ASP A 13 8.78 8.85 12.99
C ASP A 13 8.82 7.32 13.28
N PRO A 14 8.89 6.91 14.56
CA PRO A 14 9.04 5.50 14.92
C PRO A 14 7.96 4.59 14.34
N GLU A 15 6.69 5.01 14.31
CA GLU A 15 5.59 4.19 13.81
C GLU A 15 5.68 3.96 12.31
N ARG A 16 6.01 5.01 11.54
CA ARG A 16 6.17 4.89 10.08
C ARG A 16 7.42 4.10 9.73
N ARG A 17 8.50 4.24 10.50
CA ARG A 17 9.71 3.45 10.31
C ARG A 17 9.44 1.96 10.57
N HIS A 18 8.69 1.64 11.63
CA HIS A 18 8.24 0.26 11.87
C HIS A 18 7.42 -0.27 10.69
N ALA A 19 6.44 0.50 10.19
CA ALA A 19 5.64 0.09 9.05
C ALA A 19 6.46 -0.09 7.75
N TYR A 20 7.52 0.69 7.56
CA TYR A 20 8.48 0.51 6.47
C TYR A 20 9.27 -0.79 6.63
N ASP A 21 9.79 -1.03 7.83
CA ASP A 21 10.63 -2.19 8.14
C ASP A 21 9.83 -3.51 8.06
N ASP A 22 8.56 -3.51 8.49
CA ASP A 22 7.62 -4.63 8.31
C ASP A 22 7.44 -4.99 6.83
N GLU A 23 7.26 -3.97 5.98
CA GLU A 23 7.09 -4.17 4.54
C GLU A 23 8.39 -4.68 3.90
N MET A 24 9.55 -4.15 4.30
CA MET A 24 10.85 -4.68 3.89
C MET A 24 11.00 -6.15 4.28
N ALA A 25 10.65 -6.53 5.50
CA ALA A 25 10.71 -7.92 5.96
C ALA A 25 9.76 -8.84 5.17
N ARG A 26 8.56 -8.35 4.83
CA ARG A 26 7.52 -9.14 4.16
C ARG A 26 7.78 -9.36 2.66
N VAL A 27 8.27 -8.35 1.94
CA VAL A 27 8.40 -8.40 0.46
C VAL A 27 9.80 -8.08 -0.07
N GLY A 28 10.77 -7.79 0.80
CA GLY A 28 12.15 -7.48 0.42
C GLY A 28 12.36 -6.12 -0.23
N ARG A 29 11.28 -5.38 -0.53
CA ARG A 29 11.35 -4.05 -1.16
C ARG A 29 10.08 -3.22 -0.91
N VAL A 30 10.25 -2.02 -0.37
CA VAL A 30 9.19 -0.98 -0.37
C VAL A 30 9.21 -0.25 -1.71
N THR A 31 8.09 -0.22 -2.42
CA THR A 31 8.00 0.48 -3.72
C THR A 31 7.92 2.00 -3.52
N ASN A 32 8.36 2.78 -4.51
CA ASN A 32 8.30 4.24 -4.50
C ASN A 32 6.92 4.78 -4.07
N MET A 33 5.85 4.18 -4.58
CA MET A 33 4.48 4.55 -4.22
C MET A 33 4.21 4.35 -2.72
N LYS A 34 4.56 3.19 -2.15
CA LYS A 34 4.37 2.93 -0.71
C LYS A 34 5.24 3.85 0.14
N THR A 35 6.46 4.14 -0.31
CA THR A 35 7.36 5.12 0.33
C THR A 35 6.76 6.53 0.33
N THR A 36 6.09 6.96 -0.74
CA THR A 36 5.36 8.22 -0.76
C THR A 36 4.14 8.20 0.17
N ILE A 37 3.36 7.12 0.14
CA ILE A 37 2.15 6.97 0.98
C ILE A 37 2.51 7.02 2.47
N LEU A 38 3.66 6.51 2.88
CA LEU A 38 4.15 6.55 4.28
C LEU A 38 4.27 7.96 4.87
N ARG A 39 4.21 9.02 4.06
CA ARG A 39 4.04 10.39 4.59
C ARG A 39 2.74 10.59 5.35
N SER A 40 1.76 9.69 5.20
CA SER A 40 0.57 9.54 6.04
C SER A 40 0.42 8.09 6.46
N LEU A 41 0.66 7.81 7.74
CA LEU A 41 0.54 6.45 8.28
C LEU A 41 -0.89 5.90 8.15
N ALA A 42 -1.90 6.76 8.30
CA ALA A 42 -3.30 6.38 8.08
C ALA A 42 -3.55 5.94 6.63
N ALA A 43 -3.02 6.69 5.65
CA ALA A 43 -3.13 6.31 4.24
C ALA A 43 -2.39 4.99 3.95
N HIS A 44 -1.21 4.78 4.55
CA HIS A 44 -0.46 3.53 4.44
C HIS A 44 -1.25 2.34 4.99
N ARG A 45 -1.80 2.47 6.20
CA ARG A 45 -2.63 1.44 6.83
C ARG A 45 -3.88 1.13 6.01
N ALA A 46 -4.60 2.16 5.53
CA ALA A 46 -5.78 1.98 4.68
C ALA A 46 -5.44 1.26 3.35
N TYR A 47 -4.32 1.65 2.71
CA TYR A 47 -3.86 1.01 1.48
C TYR A 47 -3.57 -0.48 1.69
N HIS A 48 -2.83 -0.85 2.75
CA HIS A 48 -2.58 -2.26 3.06
C HIS A 48 -3.83 -3.01 3.50
N GLY A 49 -4.74 -2.36 4.22
CA GLY A 49 -6.04 -2.91 4.62
C GLY A 49 -6.92 -3.32 3.43
N SER A 50 -6.67 -2.78 2.24
CA SER A 50 -7.38 -3.21 1.02
C SER A 50 -6.89 -4.55 0.46
N TYR A 51 -5.72 -5.05 0.89
CA TYR A 51 -5.14 -6.29 0.33
C TYR A 51 -5.93 -7.55 0.72
N PRO A 52 -6.34 -7.75 2.00
CA PRO A 52 -7.22 -8.85 2.36
C PRO A 52 -8.56 -8.78 1.60
N ILE A 53 -9.15 -7.59 1.47
CA ILE A 53 -10.41 -7.39 0.73
C ILE A 53 -10.24 -7.81 -0.73
N LYS A 54 -9.14 -7.37 -1.38
CA LYS A 54 -8.79 -7.80 -2.74
C LYS A 54 -8.64 -9.32 -2.83
N ALA A 55 -7.95 -9.95 -1.88
CA ALA A 55 -7.74 -11.39 -1.88
C ALA A 55 -9.08 -12.15 -1.78
N GLU A 56 -9.98 -11.72 -0.90
CA GLU A 56 -11.33 -12.29 -0.76
C GLU A 56 -12.17 -12.11 -2.02
N LEU A 57 -12.16 -10.93 -2.64
CA LEU A 57 -12.88 -10.70 -3.90
C LEU A 57 -12.33 -11.56 -5.04
N ILE A 58 -11.01 -11.73 -5.14
CA ILE A 58 -10.40 -12.63 -6.12
C ILE A 58 -10.79 -14.08 -5.85
N ARG A 59 -10.86 -14.50 -4.58
CA ARG A 59 -11.30 -15.86 -4.20
C ARG A 59 -12.77 -16.10 -4.57
N LEU A 60 -13.64 -15.11 -4.40
CA LEU A 60 -15.07 -15.20 -4.68
C LEU A 60 -15.40 -15.12 -6.18
N LEU A 61 -14.80 -14.17 -6.90
CA LEU A 61 -15.19 -13.82 -8.28
C LEU A 61 -14.22 -14.36 -9.33
N GLY A 62 -13.02 -14.76 -8.91
CA GLY A 62 -11.90 -15.02 -9.81
C GLY A 62 -11.20 -13.73 -10.26
N LYS A 63 -9.94 -13.87 -10.71
CA LYS A 63 -9.06 -12.74 -11.04
C LYS A 63 -9.61 -11.84 -12.15
N ARG A 64 -10.24 -12.42 -13.19
CA ARG A 64 -10.76 -11.65 -14.32
C ARG A 64 -11.93 -10.76 -13.91
N ALA A 65 -12.90 -11.30 -13.18
CA ALA A 65 -14.07 -10.55 -12.72
C ALA A 65 -13.67 -9.47 -11.70
N PHE A 66 -12.72 -9.77 -10.80
CA PHE A 66 -12.14 -8.76 -9.92
C PHE A 66 -11.55 -7.58 -10.71
N ASN A 67 -10.82 -7.82 -11.80
CA ASN A 67 -10.24 -6.73 -12.60
C ASN A 67 -11.31 -5.84 -13.25
N VAL A 68 -12.41 -6.42 -13.75
CA VAL A 68 -13.54 -5.67 -14.31
C VAL A 68 -14.22 -4.84 -13.22
N TYR A 69 -14.47 -5.43 -12.04
CA TYR A 69 -15.01 -4.73 -10.88
C TYR A 69 -14.12 -3.55 -10.48
N ALA A 70 -12.81 -3.78 -10.32
CA ALA A 70 -11.85 -2.76 -9.94
C ALA A 70 -11.84 -1.59 -10.95
N TYR A 71 -11.89 -1.88 -12.25
CA TYR A 71 -11.99 -0.86 -13.30
C TYR A 71 -13.28 -0.03 -13.17
N ALA A 72 -14.41 -0.65 -12.87
CA ALA A 72 -15.69 0.04 -12.75
C ALA A 72 -15.80 0.99 -11.55
N ILE A 73 -14.96 0.82 -10.52
CA ILE A 73 -14.95 1.63 -9.29
C ILE A 73 -13.72 2.55 -9.16
N SER A 74 -12.83 2.54 -10.15
CA SER A 74 -11.59 3.36 -10.15
C SER A 74 -11.81 4.75 -10.71
#